data_AF-A0A507F607-F1
#
_entry.id   AF-A0A507F607-F1
#
_cell.length_a   1.000
_cell.length_b   1.000
_cell.length_c   1.000
_cell.angle_alpha   90.00
_cell.angle_beta   90.00
_cell.angle_gamma   90.00
#
_symmetry.space_group_name_H-M   'P 1'
#
loop_
_entity.id
_entity.type
_entity.pdbx_description
1 polymer ?
#
loop_
_entity_poly.entity_id
_entity_poly.type
_entity_poly.pdbx_seq_one_letter_code
_entity_poly.pdbx_strand_id
1 'polypeptide(L)'
;MDHMLPTRYHAVVNGFGLLQISIALAHCFSKRRYFPAESPVSFRFVSQFRLHLVLYIIFYTFELIQTDIIRSFTNMALHHLIAIVIFAGFLSEFNTVSVITLTPFLFHALYWTVGYGRVYHLLALYNLALLVDFVLLLTNNLSKRKFCASVSYRLLACVLAEINVNAFTYCWNYSGSHCPKVDDRGWADIGKLSAWIGTLDLCLMGFAWITSNLLDSTRREQ
;
A
#
# COMPACT_ATOMS: atom_id res chain seq x y z
N MET A 1 -2.70 -12.87 25.44
CA MET A 1 -2.25 -12.26 24.15
C MET A 1 -2.90 -10.91 23.87
N ASP A 2 -3.69 -10.32 24.79
CA ASP A 2 -4.41 -9.04 24.57
C ASP A 2 -3.56 -7.76 24.68
N HIS A 3 -2.28 -7.88 25.04
CA HIS A 3 -1.37 -6.72 25.19
C HIS A 3 -0.50 -6.46 23.95
N MET A 4 -0.68 -7.23 22.87
CA MET A 4 0.26 -7.28 21.76
C MET A 4 0.11 -6.13 20.75
N LEU A 5 -0.96 -5.32 20.84
CA LEU A 5 -1.23 -4.27 19.87
C LEU A 5 -1.75 -2.99 20.56
N PRO A 6 -1.08 -1.84 20.40
CA PRO A 6 -1.63 -0.53 20.75
C PRO A 6 -2.84 -0.14 19.88
N THR A 7 -3.99 -0.75 20.15
CA THR A 7 -5.13 -0.73 19.19
C THR A 7 -5.79 0.62 19.00
N ARG A 8 -5.89 1.48 20.03
CA ARG A 8 -6.73 2.69 19.95
C ARG A 8 -6.04 3.86 19.26
N TYR A 9 -4.79 4.18 19.60
CA TYR A 9 -4.14 5.34 18.97
C TYR A 9 -3.71 5.06 17.53
N HIS A 10 -3.31 3.82 17.19
CA HIS A 10 -3.10 3.42 15.79
C HIS A 10 -4.37 3.56 14.97
N ALA A 11 -5.53 3.14 15.49
CA ALA A 11 -6.79 3.30 14.79
C ALA A 11 -7.12 4.78 14.53
N VAL A 12 -6.84 5.68 15.48
CA VAL A 12 -7.05 7.13 15.31
C VAL A 12 -6.11 7.72 14.26
N VAL A 13 -4.80 7.46 14.35
CA VAL A 13 -3.80 7.96 13.39
C VAL A 13 -4.09 7.42 11.98
N ASN A 14 -4.40 6.13 11.88
CA ASN A 14 -4.79 5.51 10.61
C ASN A 14 -6.16 5.98 10.13
N GLY A 15 -7.05 6.48 10.99
CA GLY A 15 -8.33 7.07 10.60
C GLY A 15 -8.13 8.37 9.80
N PHE A 16 -7.26 9.24 10.30
CA PHE A 16 -6.83 10.43 9.56
C PHE A 16 -6.11 10.04 8.27
N GLY A 17 -5.27 9.01 8.33
CA GLY A 17 -4.60 8.46 7.16
C GLY A 17 -5.56 7.96 6.09
N LEU A 18 -6.56 7.18 6.47
CA LEU A 18 -7.58 6.63 5.58
C LEU A 18 -8.32 7.74 4.84
N LEU A 19 -8.70 8.81 5.54
CA LEU A 19 -9.34 9.98 4.93
C LEU A 19 -8.40 10.64 3.90
N GLN A 20 -7.14 10.88 4.26
CA GLN A 20 -6.17 11.52 3.38
C GLN A 20 -5.87 10.67 2.12
N ILE A 21 -5.70 9.35 2.30
CA ILE A 21 -5.47 8.41 1.20
C ILE A 21 -6.71 8.33 0.30
N SER A 22 -7.91 8.33 0.88
CA SER A 22 -9.16 8.33 0.11
C SER A 22 -9.33 9.60 -0.72
N ILE A 23 -8.98 10.77 -0.17
CA ILE A 23 -8.95 12.03 -0.91
C ILE A 23 -7.90 11.99 -2.04
N ALA A 24 -6.70 11.45 -1.76
CA ALA A 24 -5.64 11.31 -2.75
C ALA A 24 -6.04 10.35 -3.89
N LEU A 25 -6.67 9.22 -3.56
CA LEU A 25 -7.23 8.28 -4.53
C LEU A 25 -8.30 8.94 -5.39
N ALA A 26 -9.29 9.59 -4.77
CA ALA A 26 -10.34 10.31 -5.50
C ALA A 26 -9.75 11.37 -6.44
N HIS A 27 -8.70 12.07 -6.00
CA HIS A 27 -7.96 13.00 -6.86
C HIS A 27 -7.29 12.28 -8.04
N CYS A 28 -6.56 11.20 -7.79
CA CYS A 28 -5.93 10.39 -8.83
C CYS A 28 -6.96 9.88 -9.84
N PHE A 29 -8.12 9.38 -9.40
CA PHE A 29 -9.25 9.01 -10.27
C PHE A 29 -9.74 10.20 -11.10
N SER A 30 -9.99 11.36 -10.48
CA SER A 30 -10.45 12.57 -11.19
C SER A 30 -9.45 13.08 -12.24
N LYS A 31 -8.16 12.80 -12.03
CA LYS A 31 -7.06 13.17 -12.93
C LYS A 31 -6.62 12.01 -13.83
N ARG A 32 -7.29 10.85 -13.76
CA ARG A 32 -6.99 9.63 -14.52
C ARG A 32 -5.55 9.13 -14.32
N ARG A 33 -5.00 9.38 -13.14
CA ARG A 33 -3.62 9.03 -12.81
C ARG A 33 -3.57 7.64 -12.18
N TYR A 34 -3.79 6.62 -13.00
CA TYR A 34 -3.82 5.23 -12.53
C TYR A 34 -2.42 4.68 -12.26
N PHE A 35 -1.46 5.08 -13.10
CA PHE A 35 -0.05 4.72 -13.00
C PHE A 35 0.83 5.93 -12.69
N PRO A 36 2.08 5.71 -12.21
CA PRO A 36 3.09 6.75 -12.12
C PRO A 36 3.22 7.54 -13.44
N ALA A 37 3.34 8.86 -13.35
CA ALA A 37 3.44 9.71 -14.53
C ALA A 37 4.53 10.76 -14.32
N GLU A 38 5.23 11.13 -15.39
CA GLU A 38 6.27 12.16 -15.34
C GLU A 38 5.68 13.55 -15.08
N SER A 39 4.40 13.74 -15.42
CA SER A 39 3.69 14.98 -15.15
C SER A 39 3.55 15.21 -13.65
N PRO A 40 3.71 16.45 -13.17
CA PRO A 40 3.56 16.76 -11.76
C PRO A 40 2.09 16.62 -11.30
N VAL A 41 1.89 16.17 -10.07
CA VAL A 41 0.58 16.19 -9.40
C VAL A 41 0.29 17.61 -8.90
N SER A 42 -0.99 18.00 -8.77
CA SER A 42 -1.33 19.35 -8.30
C SER A 42 -0.84 19.63 -6.88
N PHE A 43 -0.24 20.81 -6.67
CA PHE A 43 0.47 21.19 -5.45
C PHE A 43 -0.34 21.04 -4.14
N ARG A 44 -1.65 21.37 -4.17
CA ARG A 44 -2.49 21.34 -2.96
C ARG A 44 -2.72 19.92 -2.44
N PHE A 45 -3.04 18.98 -3.34
CA PHE A 45 -3.23 17.57 -2.99
C PHE A 45 -1.90 16.90 -2.63
N VAL A 46 -0.84 17.24 -3.38
CA VAL A 46 0.53 16.81 -3.08
C VAL A 46 0.90 17.13 -1.65
N SER A 47 0.62 18.35 -1.20
CA SER A 47 1.01 18.83 0.12
C SER A 47 0.32 18.06 1.26
N GLN A 48 -0.94 17.67 1.08
CA GLN A 48 -1.68 16.91 2.10
C GLN A 48 -1.13 15.48 2.24
N PHE A 49 -0.92 14.77 1.13
CA PHE A 49 -0.36 13.41 1.19
C PHE A 49 1.12 13.43 1.64
N ARG A 50 1.89 14.48 1.31
CA ARG A 50 3.23 14.66 1.86
C ARG A 50 3.22 14.83 3.37
N LEU A 51 2.32 15.67 3.88
CA LEU A 51 2.17 15.86 5.32
C LEU A 51 1.81 14.53 6.00
N HIS A 52 0.91 13.75 5.39
CA HIS A 52 0.57 12.40 5.84
C HIS A 52 1.81 11.50 5.99
N LEU A 53 2.61 11.37 4.93
CA LEU A 53 3.82 10.55 4.95
C LEU A 53 4.83 11.03 6.01
N VAL A 54 5.02 12.34 6.15
CA VAL A 54 5.91 12.91 7.18
C VAL A 54 5.42 12.58 8.58
N LEU A 55 4.12 12.70 8.84
CA LEU A 55 3.54 12.35 10.14
C LEU A 55 3.72 10.87 10.46
N TYR A 56 3.60 9.98 9.47
CA TYR A 56 3.84 8.55 9.65
C TYR A 56 5.32 8.22 9.91
N ILE A 57 6.24 8.91 9.24
CA ILE A 57 7.68 8.79 9.54
C ILE A 57 7.95 9.18 10.99
N ILE A 58 7.40 10.32 11.45
CA ILE A 58 7.55 10.77 12.84
C ILE A 58 6.96 9.75 13.80
N PHE A 59 5.74 9.27 13.51
CA PHE A 59 5.05 8.30 14.33
C PHE A 59 5.82 6.98 14.47
N TYR A 60 6.25 6.37 13.36
CA TYR A 60 7.03 5.12 13.41
C TYR A 60 8.40 5.31 14.04
N THR A 61 9.04 6.48 13.85
CA THR A 61 10.30 6.80 14.54
C THR A 61 10.09 6.91 16.04
N PHE A 62 9.01 7.56 16.48
CA PHE A 62 8.65 7.65 17.89
C PHE A 62 8.39 6.25 18.47
N GLU A 63 7.64 5.39 17.78
CA GLU A 63 7.39 4.02 18.23
C GLU A 63 8.69 3.22 18.37
N LEU A 64 9.61 3.34 17.43
CA LEU A 64 10.90 2.66 17.48
C LEU A 64 11.77 3.10 18.66
N ILE A 65 11.75 4.38 19.02
CA ILE A 65 12.62 4.95 20.07
C ILE A 65 12.00 4.84 21.46
N GLN A 66 10.69 5.06 21.58
CA GLN A 66 10.00 5.26 22.87
C GLN A 66 9.28 4.02 23.38
N THR A 67 9.25 2.93 22.61
CA THR A 67 8.62 1.67 23.01
C THR A 67 9.62 0.52 22.99
N ASP A 68 9.30 -0.57 23.69
CA ASP A 68 10.11 -1.80 23.67
C ASP A 68 9.92 -2.63 22.39
N ILE A 69 9.37 -2.07 21.31
CA ILE A 69 9.05 -2.80 20.07
C ILE A 69 10.29 -3.48 19.46
N ILE A 70 11.48 -2.88 19.59
CA ILE A 70 12.73 -3.46 19.08
C ILE A 70 13.04 -4.81 19.74
N ARG A 71 12.86 -4.89 21.06
CA ARG A 71 13.19 -6.08 21.86
C ARG A 71 12.04 -7.09 21.88
N SER A 72 10.81 -6.60 21.99
CA SER A 72 9.63 -7.44 22.21
C SER A 72 8.96 -7.88 20.90
N PHE A 73 9.13 -7.11 19.81
CA PHE A 73 8.47 -7.34 18.53
C PHE A 73 9.39 -6.99 17.34
N THR A 74 10.57 -7.62 17.28
CA THR A 74 11.63 -7.28 16.33
C THR A 74 11.17 -7.22 14.87
N ASN A 75 10.31 -8.13 14.41
CA ASN A 75 9.80 -8.08 13.04
C ASN A 75 8.91 -6.86 12.77
N MET A 76 8.15 -6.41 13.78
CA MET A 76 7.33 -5.22 13.70
C MET A 76 8.20 -3.96 13.72
N ALA A 77 9.30 -3.97 14.48
CA ALA A 77 10.32 -2.92 14.40
C ALA A 77 10.96 -2.85 12.99
N LEU A 78 11.28 -4.00 12.39
CA LEU A 78 11.81 -4.06 11.02
C LEU A 78 10.79 -3.53 9.99
N HIS A 79 9.51 -3.87 10.12
CA HIS A 79 8.45 -3.32 9.30
C HIS A 79 8.41 -1.79 9.42
N HIS A 80 8.41 -1.22 10.64
CA HIS A 80 8.42 0.24 10.80
C HIS A 80 9.63 0.90 10.13
N LEU A 81 10.81 0.29 10.26
CA LEU A 81 12.03 0.78 9.62
C LEU A 81 11.90 0.79 8.09
N ILE A 82 11.43 -0.31 7.49
CA ILE A 82 11.24 -0.41 6.03
C ILE A 82 10.16 0.58 5.56
N ALA A 83 9.03 0.65 6.27
CA ALA A 83 7.96 1.58 5.97
C ALA A 83 8.44 3.05 6.01
N ILE A 84 9.27 3.45 6.97
CA ILE A 84 9.91 4.78 6.99
C ILE A 84 10.69 5.04 5.70
N VAL A 85 11.48 4.07 5.24
CA VAL A 85 12.25 4.20 3.99
C VAL A 85 11.34 4.29 2.77
N ILE A 86 10.27 3.49 2.72
CA ILE A 86 9.25 3.57 1.65
C ILE A 86 8.62 4.97 1.64
N PHE A 87 8.15 5.48 2.78
CA PHE A 87 7.55 6.81 2.89
C PHE A 87 8.53 7.91 2.43
N ALA A 88 9.80 7.84 2.84
CA ALA A 88 10.84 8.78 2.40
C ALA A 88 11.11 8.68 0.89
N GLY A 89 11.05 7.48 0.32
CA GLY A 89 11.12 7.25 -1.12
C GLY A 89 9.96 7.92 -1.87
N PHE A 90 8.72 7.75 -1.41
CA PHE A 90 7.54 8.43 -1.97
C PHE A 90 7.59 9.95 -1.85
N LEU A 91 8.18 10.49 -0.77
CA LEU A 91 8.44 11.92 -0.64
C LEU A 91 9.45 12.43 -1.69
N SER A 92 10.44 11.62 -2.03
CA SER A 92 11.50 11.94 -3.00
C SER A 92 11.03 11.76 -4.44
N GLU A 93 10.18 10.77 -4.70
CA GLU A 93 9.69 10.39 -6.03
C GLU A 93 8.19 10.64 -6.17
N PHE A 94 7.72 11.85 -5.84
CA PHE A 94 6.28 12.13 -5.72
C PHE A 94 5.47 11.88 -7.02
N ASN A 95 6.13 11.92 -8.18
CA ASN A 95 5.52 11.58 -9.46
C ASN A 95 5.01 10.13 -9.54
N THR A 96 5.42 9.28 -8.58
CA THR A 96 4.94 7.90 -8.43
C THR A 96 3.55 7.80 -7.80
N VAL A 97 3.02 8.87 -7.20
CA VAL A 97 1.66 8.86 -6.63
C VAL A 97 0.63 8.64 -7.73
N SER A 98 -0.09 7.54 -7.63
CA SER A 98 -1.11 7.11 -8.58
C SER A 98 -2.15 6.22 -7.88
N VAL A 99 -3.20 5.79 -8.57
CA VAL A 99 -4.17 4.85 -7.98
C VAL A 99 -3.48 3.59 -7.49
N ILE A 100 -2.69 2.95 -8.36
CA ILE A 100 -1.95 1.71 -8.03
C ILE A 100 -1.09 1.88 -6.77
N THR A 101 -0.21 2.88 -6.76
CA THR A 101 0.72 3.07 -5.63
C THR A 101 0.06 3.53 -4.33
N LEU A 102 -1.18 4.02 -4.38
CA LEU A 102 -1.95 4.39 -3.19
C LEU A 102 -2.79 3.23 -2.63
N THR A 103 -3.10 2.21 -3.43
CA THR A 103 -3.93 1.06 -3.03
C THR A 103 -3.36 0.29 -1.82
N PRO A 104 -2.05 -0.02 -1.73
CA PRO A 104 -1.50 -0.67 -0.53
C PRO A 104 -1.74 0.16 0.74
N PHE A 105 -1.52 1.47 0.69
CA PHE A 105 -1.73 2.34 1.84
C PHE A 105 -3.20 2.38 2.27
N LEU A 106 -4.15 2.28 1.32
CA LEU A 106 -5.57 2.17 1.63
C LEU A 106 -5.87 0.92 2.45
N PHE A 107 -5.40 -0.26 2.02
CA PHE A 107 -5.63 -1.50 2.75
C PHE A 107 -4.94 -1.51 4.11
N HIS A 108 -3.72 -0.97 4.20
CA HIS A 108 -3.05 -0.78 5.49
C HIS A 108 -3.87 0.09 6.44
N ALA A 109 -4.37 1.24 5.97
CA ALA A 109 -5.21 2.12 6.78
C ALA A 109 -6.52 1.45 7.20
N LEU A 110 -7.18 0.70 6.30
CA LEU A 110 -8.40 -0.06 6.59
C LEU A 110 -8.18 -1.15 7.64
N TYR A 111 -7.04 -1.88 7.57
CA TYR A 111 -6.69 -2.91 8.53
C TYR A 111 -6.63 -2.38 9.97
N TRP A 112 -6.04 -1.20 10.16
CA TRP A 112 -5.93 -0.57 11.47
C TRP A 112 -7.19 0.14 11.94
N THR A 113 -7.95 0.74 11.03
CA THR A 113 -9.15 1.55 11.36
C THR A 113 -10.40 0.72 11.57
N VAL A 114 -10.78 -0.06 10.56
CA VAL A 114 -11.99 -0.90 10.57
C VAL A 114 -11.68 -2.22 11.25
N GLY A 115 -10.51 -2.77 10.96
CA GLY A 115 -10.12 -4.07 11.48
C GLY A 115 -9.59 -4.05 12.91
N TYR A 116 -9.23 -2.89 13.46
CA TYR A 116 -8.53 -2.76 14.74
C TYR A 116 -7.32 -3.70 14.87
N GLY A 117 -6.64 -3.99 13.76
CA GLY A 117 -5.53 -4.95 13.71
C GLY A 117 -5.95 -6.43 13.79
N ARG A 118 -7.23 -6.75 13.66
CA ARG A 118 -7.78 -8.11 13.83
C ARG A 118 -8.36 -8.72 12.56
N VAL A 119 -8.61 -7.92 11.52
CA VAL A 119 -9.17 -8.40 10.24
C VAL A 119 -8.04 -8.77 9.28
N TYR A 120 -7.51 -9.98 9.43
CA TYR A 120 -6.32 -10.44 8.71
C TYR A 120 -6.48 -10.53 7.19
N HIS A 121 -7.70 -10.66 6.67
CA HIS A 121 -7.92 -10.57 5.21
C HIS A 121 -7.51 -9.21 4.64
N LEU A 122 -7.64 -8.11 5.41
CA LEU A 122 -7.14 -6.78 5.01
C LEU A 122 -5.61 -6.71 4.99
N LEU A 123 -4.94 -7.47 5.85
CA LEU A 123 -3.48 -7.60 5.84
C LEU A 123 -2.99 -8.44 4.64
N ALA A 124 -3.73 -9.49 4.27
CA ALA A 124 -3.47 -10.26 3.05
C ALA A 124 -3.66 -9.41 1.79
N LEU A 125 -4.76 -8.65 1.75
CA LEU A 125 -5.06 -7.62 0.73
C LEU A 125 -3.91 -6.61 0.57
N TYR A 126 -3.43 -6.07 1.68
CA TYR A 126 -2.30 -5.13 1.69
C TYR A 126 -1.04 -5.73 1.06
N ASN A 127 -0.65 -6.94 1.47
CA ASN A 127 0.54 -7.61 0.90
C ASN A 127 0.38 -7.96 -0.57
N LEU A 128 -0.81 -8.37 -0.98
CA LEU A 128 -1.10 -8.67 -2.39
C LEU A 128 -1.01 -7.40 -3.24
N ALA A 129 -1.57 -6.28 -2.75
CA ALA A 129 -1.45 -4.99 -3.44
C ALA A 129 0.01 -4.56 -3.57
N LEU A 130 0.83 -4.69 -2.52
CA LEU A 130 2.28 -4.44 -2.61
C LEU A 130 2.97 -5.33 -3.66
N LEU A 131 2.61 -6.61 -3.73
CA LEU A 131 3.19 -7.54 -4.69
C LEU A 131 2.81 -7.18 -6.14
N VAL A 132 1.54 -6.84 -6.37
CA VAL A 132 1.07 -6.39 -7.68
C VAL A 132 1.79 -5.11 -8.11
N ASP A 133 1.89 -4.12 -7.22
CA ASP A 133 2.65 -2.89 -7.44
C ASP A 133 4.10 -3.20 -7.82
N PHE A 134 4.78 -4.04 -7.04
CA PHE A 134 6.16 -4.44 -7.29
C PHE A 134 6.32 -5.05 -8.69
N VAL A 135 5.48 -6.05 -9.04
CA VAL A 135 5.57 -6.74 -10.33
C VAL A 135 5.30 -5.78 -11.49
N LEU A 136 4.27 -4.95 -11.41
CA LEU A 136 3.90 -4.00 -12.46
C LEU A 136 5.00 -2.95 -12.68
N LEU A 137 5.51 -2.36 -11.60
CA LEU A 137 6.52 -1.30 -11.67
C LEU A 137 7.89 -1.85 -12.08
N LEU A 138 8.27 -3.05 -11.62
CA LEU A 138 9.48 -3.72 -12.07
C LEU A 138 9.39 -4.06 -13.56
N THR A 139 8.26 -4.60 -14.01
CA THR A 139 8.04 -4.92 -15.43
C THR A 139 8.10 -3.66 -16.28
N ASN A 140 7.48 -2.55 -15.83
CA ASN A 140 7.60 -1.27 -16.51
C ASN A 140 9.07 -0.81 -16.63
N ASN A 141 9.84 -0.90 -15.54
CA ASN A 141 11.24 -0.49 -15.53
C ASN A 141 12.12 -1.33 -16.46
N LEU A 142 11.86 -2.63 -16.56
CA LEU A 142 12.61 -3.56 -17.42
C LEU A 142 12.15 -3.54 -18.88
N SER A 143 10.95 -3.03 -19.16
CA SER A 143 10.39 -2.97 -20.52
C SER A 143 11.11 -1.93 -21.37
N LYS A 144 11.38 -2.29 -22.64
CA LYS A 144 11.83 -1.33 -23.67
C LYS A 144 10.75 -0.32 -24.04
N ARG A 145 9.47 -0.69 -23.87
CA ARG A 145 8.30 0.18 -24.09
C ARG A 145 7.63 0.41 -22.74
N LYS A 146 8.04 1.48 -22.08
CA LYS A 146 7.46 1.89 -20.79
C LYS A 146 6.03 2.38 -21.00
N PHE A 147 5.11 1.93 -20.15
CA PHE A 147 3.73 2.39 -20.14
C PHE A 147 3.46 3.43 -19.06
N CYS A 148 4.39 3.59 -18.10
CA CYS A 148 4.33 4.59 -17.05
C CYS A 148 5.72 5.13 -16.67
N ALA A 149 5.78 6.15 -15.81
CA ALA A 149 7.05 6.68 -15.31
C ALA A 149 7.84 5.60 -14.54
N SER A 150 9.16 5.60 -14.69
CA SER A 150 10.01 4.68 -13.94
C SER A 150 10.06 5.02 -12.46
N VAL A 151 10.18 3.97 -11.66
CA VAL A 151 10.33 4.04 -10.21
C VAL A 151 11.74 3.60 -9.83
N SER A 152 12.34 4.14 -8.77
CA SER A 152 13.66 3.69 -8.32
C SER A 152 13.67 2.20 -7.92
N TYR A 153 14.70 1.48 -8.35
CA TYR A 153 14.95 0.11 -7.88
C TYR A 153 15.15 0.02 -6.36
N ARG A 154 15.59 1.10 -5.70
CA ARG A 154 15.70 1.13 -4.24
C ARG A 154 14.32 1.05 -3.58
N LEU A 155 13.35 1.82 -4.09
CA LEU A 155 11.98 1.77 -3.60
C LEU A 155 11.35 0.40 -3.85
N LEU A 156 11.58 -0.19 -5.03
CA LEU A 156 11.12 -1.55 -5.33
C LEU A 156 11.73 -2.61 -4.40
N ALA A 157 13.02 -2.50 -4.08
CA ALA A 157 13.68 -3.39 -3.12
C ALA A 157 13.09 -3.26 -1.71
N CYS A 158 12.78 -2.04 -1.26
CA CYS A 158 12.11 -1.81 0.01
C CYS A 158 10.69 -2.39 0.03
N VAL A 159 9.91 -2.24 -1.05
CA VAL A 159 8.58 -2.86 -1.19
C VAL A 159 8.69 -4.38 -1.12
N LEU A 160 9.67 -4.99 -1.78
CA LEU A 160 9.88 -6.44 -1.70
C LEU A 160 10.26 -6.86 -0.27
N ALA A 161 11.14 -6.12 0.40
CA ALA A 161 11.50 -6.39 1.79
C ALA A 161 10.28 -6.30 2.72
N GLU A 162 9.43 -5.30 2.52
CA GLU A 162 8.19 -5.08 3.27
C GLU A 162 7.22 -6.26 3.13
N ILE A 163 6.99 -6.74 1.90
CA ILE A 163 6.17 -7.95 1.64
C ILE A 163 6.69 -9.14 2.45
N ASN A 164 8.01 -9.36 2.45
CA ASN A 164 8.63 -10.49 3.15
C ASN A 164 8.51 -10.35 4.68
N VAL A 165 8.77 -9.16 5.23
CA VAL A 165 8.64 -8.90 6.67
C VAL A 165 7.19 -9.07 7.12
N ASN A 166 6.23 -8.64 6.32
CA ASN A 166 4.82 -8.82 6.60
C ASN A 166 4.39 -10.29 6.56
N ALA A 167 4.81 -11.03 5.53
CA ALA A 167 4.55 -12.47 5.44
C ALA A 167 5.15 -13.21 6.64
N PHE A 168 6.39 -12.88 7.02
CA PHE A 168 7.04 -13.48 8.18
C PHE A 168 6.32 -13.13 9.48
N THR A 169 5.96 -11.86 9.68
CA THR A 169 5.23 -11.40 10.87
C THR A 169 3.89 -12.11 10.98
N TYR A 170 3.18 -12.25 9.86
CA TYR A 170 1.89 -12.92 9.78
C TYR A 170 1.97 -14.42 10.09
N CYS A 171 2.92 -15.12 9.47
CA CYS A 171 3.05 -16.58 9.61
C CYS A 171 3.75 -17.04 10.89
N TRP A 172 4.74 -16.29 11.39
CA TRP A 172 5.59 -16.78 12.48
C TRP A 172 5.43 -16.01 13.80
N ASN A 173 5.06 -14.72 13.79
CA ASN A 173 4.88 -13.96 15.03
C ASN A 173 3.45 -14.03 15.60
N TYR A 174 2.43 -14.16 14.75
CA TYR A 174 1.04 -14.35 15.20
C TYR A 174 0.66 -15.83 15.36
N SER A 175 1.57 -16.63 15.93
CA SER A 175 1.39 -18.06 16.26
C SER A 175 1.04 -18.99 15.09
N GLY A 176 1.21 -18.56 13.84
CA GLY A 176 0.96 -19.38 12.64
C GLY A 176 -0.48 -19.82 12.43
N SER A 177 -1.42 -19.42 13.28
CA SER A 177 -2.86 -19.74 13.16
C SER A 177 -3.51 -19.12 11.93
N HIS A 178 -2.86 -18.14 11.34
CA HIS A 178 -3.39 -17.32 10.27
C HIS A 178 -2.70 -17.57 8.93
N CYS A 179 -1.55 -18.26 8.95
CA CYS A 179 -1.06 -18.84 7.71
C CYS A 179 -1.87 -20.08 7.39
N PRO A 180 -2.33 -20.20 6.14
CA PRO A 180 -3.06 -21.37 5.71
C PRO A 180 -2.20 -22.58 6.03
N LYS A 181 -2.81 -23.59 6.66
CA LYS A 181 -2.18 -24.90 6.72
C LYS A 181 -1.80 -25.21 5.27
N VAL A 182 -0.56 -25.62 5.06
CA VAL A 182 -0.07 -26.01 3.74
C VAL A 182 -0.71 -27.36 3.41
N ASP A 183 -2.01 -27.33 3.18
CA ASP A 183 -2.88 -28.40 2.71
C ASP A 183 -3.64 -27.87 1.48
N ASP A 184 -4.22 -28.77 0.69
CA ASP A 184 -4.85 -28.40 -0.59
C ASP A 184 -6.03 -27.41 -0.42
N ARG A 185 -6.64 -27.36 0.78
CA ARG A 185 -7.75 -26.44 1.07
C ARG A 185 -7.26 -25.03 1.40
N GLY A 186 -6.16 -24.92 2.16
CA GLY A 186 -5.53 -23.64 2.47
C GLY A 186 -5.11 -22.87 1.22
N TRP A 187 -4.54 -23.55 0.23
CA TRP A 187 -4.20 -22.96 -1.07
C TRP A 187 -5.41 -22.51 -1.87
N ALA A 188 -6.52 -23.26 -1.83
CA ALA A 188 -7.74 -22.90 -2.53
C ALA A 188 -8.38 -21.61 -1.97
N ASP A 189 -8.34 -21.40 -0.66
CA ASP A 189 -8.91 -20.20 -0.04
C ASP A 189 -8.02 -18.96 -0.20
N ILE A 190 -6.69 -19.11 -0.17
CA ILE A 190 -5.77 -18.04 -0.64
C ILE A 190 -6.06 -17.71 -2.09
N GLY A 191 -6.17 -18.73 -2.94
CA GLY A 191 -6.43 -18.57 -4.37
C GLY A 191 -7.72 -17.80 -4.64
N LYS A 192 -8.82 -18.14 -3.94
CA LYS A 192 -10.10 -17.41 -4.04
C LYS A 192 -9.98 -15.96 -3.59
N LEU A 193 -9.32 -15.70 -2.46
CA LEU A 193 -9.15 -14.34 -1.95
C LEU A 193 -8.29 -13.53 -2.93
N SER A 194 -7.14 -14.05 -3.35
CA SER A 194 -6.28 -13.42 -4.35
C SER A 194 -7.00 -13.21 -5.69
N ALA A 195 -7.86 -14.13 -6.10
CA ALA A 195 -8.67 -13.98 -7.31
C ALA A 195 -9.75 -12.88 -7.16
N TRP A 196 -10.43 -12.78 -6.03
CA TRP A 196 -11.40 -11.72 -5.75
C TRP A 196 -10.76 -10.33 -5.78
N ILE A 197 -9.55 -10.22 -5.23
CA ILE A 197 -8.82 -8.96 -5.12
C ILE A 197 -8.19 -8.60 -6.45
N GLY A 198 -7.55 -9.57 -7.12
CA GLY A 198 -7.11 -9.41 -8.49
C GLY A 198 -8.27 -9.01 -9.40
N THR A 199 -9.47 -9.56 -9.17
CA THR A 199 -10.69 -9.13 -9.88
C THR A 199 -11.09 -7.72 -9.49
N LEU A 200 -11.06 -7.35 -8.21
CA LEU A 200 -11.36 -5.99 -7.77
C LEU A 200 -10.38 -4.98 -8.36
N ASP A 201 -9.07 -5.24 -8.32
CA ASP A 201 -8.03 -4.40 -8.91
C ASP A 201 -8.16 -4.36 -10.43
N LEU A 202 -8.40 -5.49 -11.10
CA LEU A 202 -8.68 -5.52 -12.54
C LEU A 202 -9.98 -4.80 -12.90
N CYS A 203 -11.00 -4.85 -12.05
CA CYS A 203 -12.25 -4.10 -12.23
C CYS A 203 -12.00 -2.61 -12.02
N LEU A 204 -11.22 -2.22 -11.00
CA LEU A 204 -10.82 -0.84 -10.77
C LEU A 204 -9.95 -0.32 -11.91
N MET A 205 -9.06 -1.14 -12.46
CA MET A 205 -8.21 -0.87 -13.63
C MET A 205 -9.02 -0.81 -14.93
N GLY A 206 -9.97 -1.73 -15.12
CA GLY A 206 -10.84 -1.76 -16.30
C GLY A 206 -11.79 -0.58 -16.30
N PHE A 207 -12.42 -0.28 -15.15
CA PHE A 207 -13.22 0.91 -14.94
C PHE A 207 -12.39 2.18 -15.16
N ALA A 208 -11.18 2.22 -14.60
CA ALA A 208 -10.21 3.27 -14.82
C ALA A 208 -9.88 3.48 -16.31
N TRP A 209 -9.62 2.41 -17.04
CA TRP A 209 -9.26 2.47 -18.46
C TRP A 209 -10.44 2.88 -19.35
N ILE A 210 -11.64 2.35 -19.09
CA ILE A 210 -12.86 2.74 -19.79
C ILE A 210 -13.14 4.23 -19.56
N THR A 211 -13.08 4.67 -18.30
CA THR A 211 -13.28 6.08 -17.97
C THR A 211 -12.19 6.97 -18.58
N SER A 212 -10.93 6.52 -18.64
CA SER A 212 -9.86 7.23 -19.37
C SER A 212 -10.18 7.38 -20.86
N ASN A 213 -10.61 6.34 -21.54
CA ASN A 213 -10.88 6.41 -22.98
C ASN A 213 -12.11 7.26 -23.32
N LEU A 214 -13.20 7.13 -22.55
CA LEU A 214 -14.44 7.86 -22.81
C LEU A 214 -14.23 9.38 -22.81
N LEU A 215 -13.56 9.88 -21.78
CA LEU A 215 -13.29 11.31 -21.61
C LEU A 215 -12.17 11.82 -22.55
N ASP A 216 -11.31 10.95 -23.08
CA ASP A 216 -10.36 11.35 -24.12
C ASP A 216 -11.05 11.47 -25.48
N SER A 217 -12.09 10.66 -25.73
CA SER A 217 -12.98 10.82 -26.87
C SER A 217 -13.72 12.17 -26.81
N THR A 218 -14.28 12.52 -25.65
CA THR A 218 -15.01 13.79 -25.47
C THR A 218 -14.13 15.02 -25.69
N ARG A 219 -12.82 14.95 -25.40
CA ARG A 219 -11.86 16.05 -25.66
C ARG A 219 -11.50 16.24 -27.13
N ARG A 220 -11.64 15.22 -27.97
CA ARG A 220 -11.33 15.33 -29.40
C ARG A 220 -12.47 15.93 -30.21
N GLU A 221 -13.67 16.00 -29.61
CA GLU A 221 -14.88 16.55 -30.22
C GLU A 221 -15.11 18.04 -29.88
N GLN A 222 -14.25 18.63 -29.04
CA GLN A 222 -14.22 20.07 -28.69
C GLN A 222 -13.04 20.76 -29.36
#